data_AF-A0A2G2DG08-F1
#
_entry.id   AF-A0A2G2DG08-F1
#
_cell.length_a   1.000
_cell.length_b   1.000
_cell.length_c   1.000
_cell.angle_alpha   90.00
_cell.angle_beta   90.00
_cell.angle_gamma   90.00
#
_symmetry.space_group_name_H-M   'P 1'
#
loop_
_entity.id
_entity.type
_entity.pdbx_description
1 polymer ?
#
loop_
_entity_poly.entity_id
_entity_poly.type
_entity_poly.pdbx_seq_one_letter_code
_entity_poly.pdbx_strand_id
1 'polypeptide(L)'
;MELELKHLAPYLPYGLRIKNKTTTMPLSGYYLDELEDPQFGFDDTYKPILRPLDLTKEIEVNGEKFVPIDYLNNNGWLLDEFDLIRYNQLDYGVVTKLVEWHFDVFGLIPQGLAIDINTLNK
;
A
#
# COMPACT_ATOMS: atom_id res chain seq x y z
N MET A 1 1.93 13.00 -10.73
CA MET A 1 1.50 13.16 -9.33
C MET A 1 2.75 13.16 -8.49
N GLU A 2 2.76 13.87 -7.37
CA GLU A 2 3.84 13.81 -6.39
C GLU A 2 3.40 12.96 -5.19
N LEU A 3 4.35 12.28 -4.55
CA LEU A 3 4.08 11.52 -3.35
C LEU A 3 3.86 12.50 -2.19
N GLU A 4 2.81 12.29 -1.40
CA GLU A 4 2.39 13.20 -0.33
C GLU A 4 2.01 12.37 0.90
N LEU A 5 2.01 13.00 2.07
CA LEU A 5 1.65 12.32 3.32
C LEU A 5 0.27 11.66 3.26
N LYS A 6 -0.72 12.29 2.62
CA LYS A 6 -2.08 11.73 2.50
C LYS A 6 -2.12 10.38 1.78
N HIS A 7 -1.13 10.09 0.92
CA HIS A 7 -1.00 8.83 0.23
C HIS A 7 -0.36 7.74 1.10
N LEU A 8 0.43 8.11 2.14
CA LEU A 8 1.10 7.15 3.02
C LEU A 8 0.43 6.97 4.38
N ALA A 9 -0.16 8.04 4.92
CA ALA A 9 -0.75 8.09 6.25
C ALA A 9 -1.70 6.92 6.54
N PRO A 10 -2.57 6.48 5.61
CA PRO A 10 -3.46 5.35 5.86
C PRO A 10 -2.72 4.04 6.19
N TYR A 11 -1.53 3.83 5.63
CA TYR A 11 -0.77 2.59 5.78
C TYR A 11 0.09 2.56 7.05
N LEU A 12 0.38 3.72 7.66
CA LEU A 12 1.29 3.82 8.81
C LEU A 12 0.88 2.93 10.00
N PRO A 13 -0.40 2.82 10.39
CA PRO A 13 -0.83 1.95 11.48
C PRO A 13 -0.56 0.45 11.24
N TYR A 14 -0.31 0.07 9.99
CA TYR A 14 -0.17 -1.32 9.56
C TYR A 14 1.28 -1.71 9.29
N GLY A 15 2.24 -0.85 9.64
CA GLY A 15 3.67 -1.18 9.53
C GLY A 15 4.22 -1.02 8.13
N LEU A 16 3.76 0.00 7.39
CA LEU A 16 4.27 0.37 6.07
C LEU A 16 5.80 0.34 6.05
N ARG A 17 6.36 -0.33 5.03
CA ARG A 17 7.81 -0.39 4.81
C ARG A 17 8.19 0.48 3.64
N ILE A 18 9.35 1.13 3.76
CA ILE A 18 9.98 1.90 2.68
C ILE A 18 11.33 1.27 2.34
N LYS A 19 11.75 1.45 1.09
CA LYS A 19 13.05 0.99 0.61
C LYS A 19 13.76 2.06 -0.19
N ASN A 20 15.06 2.20 0.06
CA ASN A 20 15.99 2.91 -0.80
C ASN A 20 16.85 1.91 -1.59
N LYS A 21 17.89 2.39 -2.27
CA LYS A 21 18.77 1.53 -3.09
C LYS A 21 19.40 0.36 -2.31
N THR A 22 19.59 0.48 -1.00
CA THR A 22 20.39 -0.47 -0.20
C THR A 22 19.62 -1.08 0.98
N THR A 23 18.59 -0.42 1.48
CA THR A 23 18.02 -0.69 2.81
C THR A 23 16.50 -0.69 2.75
N THR A 24 15.87 -1.60 3.51
CA THR A 24 14.43 -1.59 3.75
C THR A 24 14.17 -1.40 5.24
N MET A 25 13.28 -0.47 5.59
CA MET A 25 12.98 -0.12 6.98
C MET A 25 11.49 0.16 7.17
N PRO A 26 10.94 -0.02 8.38
CA PRO A 26 9.58 0.43 8.69
C PRO A 26 9.51 1.97 8.67
N LEU A 27 8.38 2.51 8.22
CA LEU A 27 8.07 3.93 8.33
C LEU A 27 7.14 4.14 9.54
N SER A 28 7.69 4.69 10.63
CA SER A 28 6.98 4.85 11.90
C SER A 28 6.38 6.25 12.13
N GLY A 29 6.63 7.20 11.23
CA GLY A 29 6.13 8.57 11.34
C GLY A 29 6.67 9.49 10.25
N TYR A 30 6.08 10.68 10.14
CA TYR A 30 6.50 11.73 9.20
C TYR A 30 6.49 13.08 9.92
N TYR A 31 7.57 13.85 9.80
CA TYR A 31 7.64 15.20 10.37
C TYR A 31 7.09 16.21 9.35
N LEU A 32 6.08 16.97 9.75
CA LEU A 32 5.44 17.99 8.90
C LEU A 32 6.16 19.35 8.92
N ASP A 33 7.06 19.58 9.88
CA ASP A 33 7.70 20.87 10.07
C ASP A 33 8.93 21.03 9.17
N GLU A 34 8.99 22.14 8.42
CA GLU A 34 10.11 22.54 7.54
C GLU A 34 11.39 22.98 8.29
N LEU A 35 11.54 22.64 9.58
CA LEU A 35 12.69 23.06 10.37
C LEU A 35 13.82 22.01 10.33
N GLU A 36 14.66 22.17 9.30
CA GLU A 36 16.12 21.93 9.29
C GLU A 36 16.68 20.52 9.61
N ASP A 37 15.94 19.43 9.37
CA ASP A 37 16.59 18.13 9.16
C ASP A 37 15.78 17.19 8.23
N PRO A 38 16.06 17.15 6.91
CA PRO A 38 15.32 16.34 5.95
C PRO A 38 15.86 14.91 5.93
N GLN A 39 15.92 14.22 7.07
CA GLN A 39 16.31 12.80 7.04
C GLN A 39 15.25 11.91 6.38
N PHE A 40 14.01 12.39 6.24
CA PHE A 40 12.90 11.67 5.60
C PHE A 40 11.97 12.58 4.79
N GLY A 41 12.52 13.37 3.86
CA GLY A 41 11.71 14.00 2.82
C GLY A 41 11.17 12.96 1.82
N PHE A 42 10.05 13.27 1.16
CA PHE A 42 9.59 12.53 -0.02
C PHE A 42 10.47 12.83 -1.23
N ASP A 43 11.76 12.50 -1.16
CA ASP A 43 12.62 12.48 -2.32
C ASP A 43 12.53 11.11 -3.03
N ASP A 44 13.04 11.03 -4.26
CA ASP A 44 13.08 9.77 -5.02
C ASP A 44 13.93 8.67 -4.34
N THR A 45 14.57 8.97 -3.20
CA THR A 45 15.47 8.04 -2.50
C THR A 45 14.68 6.93 -1.81
N TYR A 46 13.50 7.23 -1.25
CA TYR A 46 12.70 6.25 -0.50
C TYR A 46 11.34 6.02 -1.15
N LYS A 47 11.05 4.75 -1.48
CA LYS A 47 9.76 4.36 -2.04
C LYS A 47 9.02 3.40 -1.09
N PRO A 48 7.73 3.61 -0.82
CA PRO A 48 6.91 2.63 -0.12
C PRO A 48 6.88 1.31 -0.89
N ILE A 49 6.84 0.21 -0.15
CA ILE A 49 6.65 -1.13 -0.70
C ILE A 49 5.18 -1.47 -0.57
N LEU A 50 4.53 -1.68 -1.71
CA LEU A 50 3.09 -1.95 -1.81
C LEU A 50 2.83 -3.15 -2.72
N ARG A 51 1.60 -3.68 -2.67
CA ARG A 51 1.08 -4.70 -3.56
C ARG A 51 0.35 -4.05 -4.73
N PRO A 52 0.52 -4.53 -5.98
CA PRO A 52 -0.36 -4.18 -7.08
C PRO A 52 -1.80 -4.48 -6.71
N LEU A 53 -2.74 -3.64 -7.14
CA LEU A 53 -4.17 -3.83 -6.90
C LEU A 53 -4.73 -4.98 -7.77
N ASP A 54 -4.32 -6.20 -7.46
CA ASP A 54 -4.83 -7.45 -8.02
C ASP A 54 -5.31 -8.34 -6.87
N LEU A 55 -6.63 -8.34 -6.65
CA LEU A 55 -7.27 -9.06 -5.54
C LEU A 55 -7.45 -10.56 -5.83
N THR A 56 -7.09 -11.02 -7.03
CA THR A 56 -7.27 -12.41 -7.46
C THR A 56 -6.07 -13.30 -7.17
N LYS A 57 -4.94 -12.71 -6.75
CA LYS A 57 -3.71 -13.44 -6.44
C LYS A 57 -3.62 -13.76 -4.95
N GLU A 58 -3.12 -14.94 -4.65
CA GLU A 58 -2.78 -15.30 -3.26
C GLU A 58 -1.71 -14.34 -2.73
N ILE A 59 -1.94 -13.83 -1.52
CA ILE A 59 -1.00 -13.01 -0.77
C ILE A 59 -0.72 -13.65 0.58
N GLU A 60 0.39 -13.24 1.20
CA GLU A 60 0.70 -13.56 2.58
C GLU A 60 0.68 -12.28 3.43
N VAL A 61 -0.11 -12.28 4.50
CA VAL A 61 -0.21 -11.19 5.47
C VAL A 61 -0.11 -11.79 6.87
N ASN A 62 0.85 -11.32 7.68
CA ASN A 62 1.08 -11.81 9.04
C ASN A 62 1.25 -13.34 9.15
N GLY A 63 1.80 -13.99 8.11
CA GLY A 63 2.00 -15.44 8.04
C GLY A 63 0.79 -16.24 7.56
N GLU A 64 -0.34 -15.60 7.29
CA GLU A 64 -1.54 -16.23 6.74
C GLU A 64 -1.60 -16.01 5.22
N LYS A 65 -1.91 -17.08 4.48
CA LYS A 65 -2.08 -17.05 3.03
C LYS A 65 -3.55 -17.10 2.64
N PHE A 66 -3.96 -16.20 1.75
CA PHE A 66 -5.32 -16.17 1.24
C PHE A 66 -5.40 -15.39 -0.09
N VAL A 67 -6.49 -15.63 -0.83
CA VAL A 67 -6.87 -14.81 -1.98
C VAL A 67 -7.77 -13.66 -1.49
N PRO A 68 -7.40 -12.38 -1.68
CA PRO A 68 -8.11 -11.24 -1.12
C PRO A 68 -9.60 -11.17 -1.50
N ILE A 69 -9.94 -11.38 -2.78
CA ILE A 69 -11.34 -11.31 -3.20
C ILE A 69 -12.20 -12.40 -2.56
N ASP A 70 -11.66 -13.62 -2.43
CA ASP A 70 -12.35 -14.72 -1.74
C ASP A 70 -12.52 -14.42 -0.25
N TYR A 71 -11.48 -13.87 0.39
CA TYR A 71 -11.57 -13.44 1.78
C TYR A 71 -12.67 -12.40 1.97
N LEU A 72 -12.72 -11.37 1.13
CA LEU A 72 -13.69 -10.28 1.26
C LEU A 72 -15.13 -10.78 1.06
N ASN A 73 -15.34 -11.61 0.03
CA ASN A 73 -16.63 -12.24 -0.27
C ASN A 73 -17.12 -13.14 0.87
N ASN A 74 -16.23 -13.98 1.42
CA ASN A 74 -16.57 -14.86 2.53
C ASN A 74 -16.87 -14.10 3.84
N ASN A 75 -16.46 -12.85 3.95
CA ASN A 75 -16.74 -11.96 5.07
C ASN A 75 -17.89 -10.97 4.81
N GLY A 76 -18.65 -11.16 3.73
CA GLY A 76 -19.88 -10.41 3.45
C GLY A 76 -19.70 -9.12 2.65
N TRP A 77 -18.48 -8.77 2.24
CA TRP A 77 -18.21 -7.68 1.30
C TRP A 77 -18.22 -8.23 -0.13
N LEU A 78 -19.42 -8.60 -0.62
CA LEU A 78 -19.61 -9.16 -1.94
C LEU A 78 -19.03 -8.22 -3.02
N LEU A 79 -17.84 -8.54 -3.50
CA LEU A 79 -17.12 -7.87 -4.57
C LEU A 79 -17.16 -8.72 -5.83
N ASP A 80 -17.51 -8.08 -6.94
CA ASP A 80 -17.36 -8.65 -8.26
C ASP A 80 -16.23 -7.96 -9.07
N GLU A 81 -15.96 -8.46 -10.27
CA GLU A 81 -14.94 -7.88 -11.15
C GLU A 81 -15.27 -6.44 -11.59
N PHE A 82 -16.55 -6.02 -11.55
CA PHE A 82 -16.95 -4.65 -11.89
C PHE A 82 -16.61 -3.66 -10.76
N ASP A 83 -16.68 -4.09 -9.50
CA ASP A 83 -16.28 -3.26 -8.36
C ASP A 83 -14.79 -2.90 -8.40
N LEU A 84 -13.94 -3.81 -8.91
CA LEU A 84 -12.51 -3.56 -9.13
C LEU A 84 -12.24 -2.43 -10.14
N ILE A 85 -13.12 -2.27 -11.13
CA ILE A 85 -13.04 -1.19 -12.12
C ILE A 85 -13.43 0.16 -11.48
N ARG A 86 -14.21 0.13 -10.39
CA ARG A 86 -14.70 1.31 -9.68
C ARG A 86 -14.14 1.40 -8.27
N TYR A 87 -12.83 1.21 -8.10
CA TYR A 87 -12.20 1.20 -6.78
C TYR A 87 -12.50 2.45 -5.91
N ASN A 88 -12.77 3.61 -6.53
CA ASN A 88 -13.20 4.85 -5.84
C ASN A 88 -14.62 4.80 -5.24
N GLN A 89 -15.38 3.73 -5.51
CA GLN A 89 -16.74 3.48 -5.00
C GLN A 89 -16.78 2.32 -4.01
N LEU A 90 -15.61 1.73 -3.69
CA LEU A 90 -15.53 0.67 -2.69
C LEU A 90 -15.98 1.18 -1.34
N ASP A 91 -16.65 0.30 -0.59
CA ASP A 91 -16.99 0.56 0.80
C ASP A 91 -15.72 0.89 1.60
N TYR A 92 -15.83 1.81 2.54
CA TYR A 92 -14.70 2.26 3.35
C TYR A 92 -14.05 1.09 4.13
N GLY A 93 -14.84 0.10 4.54
CA GLY A 93 -14.34 -1.12 5.18
C GLY A 93 -13.46 -1.94 4.24
N VAL A 94 -13.82 -2.05 2.96
CA VAL A 94 -12.98 -2.71 1.94
C VAL A 94 -11.69 -1.93 1.75
N VAL A 95 -11.76 -0.61 1.57
CA VAL A 95 -10.55 0.23 1.41
C VAL A 95 -9.63 0.11 2.63
N THR A 96 -10.18 0.09 3.83
CA THR A 96 -9.41 -0.10 5.07
C THR A 96 -8.65 -1.43 5.06
N LYS A 97 -9.29 -2.52 4.61
CA LYS A 97 -8.63 -3.82 4.46
C LYS A 97 -7.55 -3.82 3.39
N LEU A 98 -7.79 -3.17 2.26
CA LEU A 98 -6.77 -3.03 1.21
C LEU A 98 -5.53 -2.31 1.72
N VAL A 99 -5.72 -1.22 2.48
CA VAL A 99 -4.63 -0.47 3.12
C VAL A 99 -3.91 -1.32 4.17
N GLU A 100 -4.64 -2.05 5.03
CA GLU A 100 -4.07 -2.98 6.01
C GLU A 100 -3.17 -4.04 5.34
N TRP A 101 -3.58 -4.53 4.16
CA TRP A 101 -2.81 -5.50 3.37
C TRP A 101 -1.79 -4.86 2.42
N HIS A 102 -1.60 -3.53 2.50
CA HIS A 102 -0.65 -2.75 1.73
C HIS A 102 -0.87 -2.78 0.21
N PHE A 103 -2.12 -2.90 -0.25
CA PHE A 103 -2.48 -2.71 -1.66
C PHE A 103 -2.35 -1.25 -2.07
N ASP A 104 -1.88 -1.01 -3.28
CA ASP A 104 -1.72 0.32 -3.87
C ASP A 104 -3.07 0.95 -4.29
N VAL A 105 -3.84 1.42 -3.31
CA VAL A 105 -5.16 2.05 -3.55
C VAL A 105 -5.07 3.44 -4.17
N PHE A 106 -3.87 4.03 -4.25
CA PHE A 106 -3.63 5.37 -4.82
C PHE A 106 -2.93 5.32 -6.19
N GLY A 107 -2.61 4.14 -6.72
CA GLY A 107 -1.94 3.98 -8.01
C GLY A 107 -0.52 4.54 -8.05
N LEU A 108 0.23 4.40 -6.95
CA LEU A 108 1.62 4.83 -6.81
C LEU A 108 2.61 3.94 -7.58
N ILE A 109 2.35 2.63 -7.71
CA ILE A 109 3.22 1.68 -8.41
C ILE A 109 3.29 2.01 -9.91
N PRO A 110 2.16 2.16 -10.65
CA PRO A 110 2.21 2.52 -12.08
C PRO A 110 2.89 3.86 -12.36
N GLN A 111 2.91 4.76 -11.36
CA GLN A 111 3.56 6.06 -11.45
C GLN A 111 5.04 6.04 -11.06
N GLY A 112 5.56 4.87 -10.67
CA GLY A 112 6.94 4.72 -10.20
C GLY A 112 7.21 5.34 -8.83
N LEU A 113 6.17 5.71 -8.08
CA LEU A 113 6.26 6.30 -6.74
C LEU A 113 6.30 5.24 -5.64
N ALA A 114 5.95 3.99 -5.93
CA ALA A 114 6.05 2.85 -5.02
C ALA A 114 6.78 1.68 -5.68
N ILE A 115 7.31 0.76 -4.86
CA ILE A 115 7.91 -0.49 -5.29
C ILE A 115 6.87 -1.60 -5.16
N ASP A 116 6.65 -2.35 -6.24
CA ASP A 116 5.89 -3.60 -6.20
C ASP A 116 6.65 -4.65 -5.39
N ILE A 117 6.06 -5.09 -4.27
CA ILE A 117 6.64 -6.10 -3.39
C ILE A 117 6.97 -7.41 -4.10
N ASN A 118 6.22 -7.78 -5.13
CA ASN A 118 6.44 -9.02 -5.89
C ASN A 118 7.74 -8.96 -6.70
N THR A 119 8.30 -7.77 -6.92
CA THR A 119 9.58 -7.58 -7.62
C THR A 119 10.79 -7.71 -6.70
N LEU A 120 10.59 -7.72 -5.37
CA LEU A 120 11.66 -7.78 -4.37
C LEU A 120 12.16 -9.20 -4.10
N ASN A 121 11.34 -10.21 -4.35
CA ASN A 121 11.62 -11.61 -4.07
C ASN A 121 12.19 -12.36 -5.29
N LYS A 122 13.10 -11.72 -6.03
CA LYS A 122 13.87 -12.39 -7.09
C LYS A 122 15.18 -12.96 -6.56
#